data_AF-A0A1A8CVD0-F1
#
_entry.id   AF-A0A1A8CVD0-F1
#
_cell.length_a   1.000
_cell.length_b   1.000
_cell.length_c   1.000
_cell.angle_alpha   90.00
_cell.angle_beta   90.00
_cell.angle_gamma   90.00
#
_symmetry.space_group_name_H-M   'P 1'
#
loop_
_entity.id
_entity.type
_entity.pdbx_description
1 polymer ?
#
loop_
_entity_poly.entity_id
_entity_poly.type
_entity_poly.pdbx_seq_one_letter_code
_entity_poly.pdbx_strand_id
1 'polypeptide(L)'
;ILPPLRDVSQRPEEGTTVKSRLVRLMTHLDTDLKHCAADLLFVLCKENVRRFVKYTGYGNAAGLLATRGLLGGQRVSNSSSEAHYSSDSDSDTEEYRQAKDRINPVTGRVEAEQPDPMEGMTEEEKEEEATFTFYHFQTHRCAKFA
;
A
#
# COMPACT_ATOMS: atom_id res chain seq x y z
N ILE A 1 -1.54 -19.83 3.35
CA ILE A 1 -1.67 -18.84 2.24
C ILE A 1 -0.96 -17.53 2.58
N LEU A 2 -1.18 -16.96 3.77
CA LEU A 2 -0.44 -15.80 4.29
C LEU A 2 0.50 -16.23 5.43
N PRO A 3 1.76 -16.62 5.16
CA PRO A 3 2.71 -16.92 6.22
C PRO A 3 3.10 -15.62 6.97
N PRO A 4 3.54 -15.72 8.25
CA PRO A 4 4.08 -14.57 8.96
C PRO A 4 5.23 -13.93 8.17
N LEU A 5 5.20 -12.59 8.05
CA LEU A 5 6.22 -11.85 7.30
C LEU A 5 7.56 -11.92 8.02
N ARG A 6 8.61 -12.35 7.33
CA ARG A 6 9.98 -12.36 7.87
C ARG A 6 10.90 -11.48 7.04
N ASP A 7 10.74 -11.57 5.73
CA ASP A 7 11.46 -10.76 4.77
C ASP A 7 10.53 -9.68 4.19
N VAL A 8 10.96 -8.43 4.32
CA VAL A 8 10.29 -7.22 3.83
C VAL A 8 11.19 -6.41 2.89
N SER A 9 12.24 -7.02 2.35
CA SER A 9 13.16 -6.38 1.41
C SER A 9 12.58 -6.30 -0.02
N GLN A 10 11.84 -7.33 -0.43
CA GLN A 10 11.25 -7.43 -1.76
C GLN A 10 9.80 -6.94 -1.79
N ARG A 11 9.33 -6.53 -2.97
CA ARG A 11 7.92 -6.14 -3.09
C ARG A 11 7.00 -7.34 -2.89
N PRO A 12 5.80 -7.13 -2.34
CA PRO A 12 4.84 -8.21 -2.11
C PRO A 12 4.56 -9.09 -3.33
N GLU A 13 4.56 -8.50 -4.53
CA GLU A 13 4.30 -9.15 -5.83
C GLU A 13 5.52 -9.79 -6.50
N GLU A 14 6.75 -9.59 -6.03
CA GLU A 14 7.98 -10.07 -6.70
C GLU A 14 8.35 -11.53 -6.36
N GLY A 15 7.78 -12.09 -5.29
CA GLY A 15 8.08 -13.44 -4.83
C GLY A 15 7.49 -14.59 -5.66
N THR A 16 7.96 -15.80 -5.38
CA THR A 16 7.48 -17.06 -6.00
C THR A 16 6.33 -17.72 -5.22
N THR A 17 6.08 -17.23 -4.00
CA THR A 17 5.05 -17.76 -3.09
C THR A 17 3.63 -17.57 -3.65
N VAL A 18 2.68 -18.36 -3.16
CA VAL A 18 1.26 -18.22 -3.50
C VAL A 18 0.75 -16.82 -3.17
N LYS A 19 1.15 -16.25 -2.02
CA LYS A 19 0.85 -14.86 -1.66
C LYS A 19 1.27 -13.90 -2.78
N SER A 20 2.54 -13.95 -3.17
CA SER A 20 3.08 -13.02 -4.17
C SER A 20 2.40 -13.14 -5.53
N ARG A 21 2.05 -14.37 -5.93
CA ARG A 21 1.26 -14.60 -7.14
C ARG A 21 -0.14 -13.98 -7.03
N LEU A 22 -0.83 -14.16 -5.90
CA LEU A 22 -2.14 -13.54 -5.66
C LEU A 22 -2.07 -12.01 -5.66
N VAL A 23 -1.04 -11.42 -5.03
CA VAL A 23 -0.85 -9.95 -5.05
C VAL A 23 -0.66 -9.46 -6.48
N ARG A 24 0.11 -10.18 -7.31
CA ARG A 24 0.29 -9.85 -8.73
C ARG A 24 -1.00 -9.93 -9.54
N LEU A 25 -1.92 -10.83 -9.17
CA LEU A 25 -3.24 -10.93 -9.80
C LEU A 25 -4.15 -9.74 -9.44
N MET A 26 -3.95 -9.06 -8.31
CA MET A 26 -4.72 -7.88 -7.93
C MET A 26 -4.53 -6.69 -8.88
N THR A 27 -3.46 -6.70 -9.68
CA THR A 27 -3.15 -5.67 -10.68
C THR A 27 -3.31 -6.20 -12.11
N HIS A 28 -4.00 -7.33 -12.30
CA HIS A 28 -4.27 -7.88 -13.63
C HIS A 28 -5.32 -7.01 -14.38
N LEU A 29 -5.29 -7.06 -15.71
CA LEU A 29 -6.21 -6.30 -16.56
C LEU A 29 -7.66 -6.81 -16.48
N ASP A 30 -7.80 -8.12 -16.31
CA ASP A 30 -9.09 -8.79 -16.09
C ASP A 30 -9.68 -8.34 -14.74
N THR A 31 -10.86 -7.72 -14.80
CA THR A 31 -11.53 -7.16 -13.64
C THR A 31 -12.07 -8.21 -12.69
N ASP A 32 -12.49 -9.36 -13.19
CA ASP A 32 -13.04 -10.41 -12.34
C ASP A 32 -11.91 -11.08 -11.59
N LEU A 33 -10.79 -11.36 -12.28
CA LEU A 33 -9.62 -11.95 -11.67
C LEU A 33 -9.00 -11.06 -10.59
N LYS A 34 -8.86 -9.74 -10.84
CA LYS A 34 -8.32 -8.81 -9.84
C LYS A 34 -9.23 -8.72 -8.61
N HIS A 35 -10.55 -8.69 -8.80
CA HIS A 35 -11.50 -8.60 -7.69
C HIS A 35 -11.52 -9.90 -6.87
N CYS A 36 -11.56 -11.06 -7.52
CA CYS A 36 -11.50 -12.35 -6.83
C CYS A 36 -10.20 -12.53 -6.03
N ALA A 37 -9.04 -12.17 -6.60
CA ALA A 37 -7.76 -12.26 -5.89
C ALA A 37 -7.70 -11.33 -4.67
N ALA A 38 -8.17 -10.10 -4.84
CA ALA A 38 -8.18 -9.08 -3.80
C ALA A 38 -9.17 -9.43 -2.67
N ASP A 39 -10.37 -9.93 -3.01
CA ASP A 39 -11.38 -10.37 -2.05
C ASP A 39 -10.91 -11.56 -1.22
N LEU A 40 -10.30 -12.56 -1.87
CA LEU A 40 -9.72 -13.71 -1.18
C LEU A 40 -8.68 -13.26 -0.15
N LEU A 41 -7.76 -12.38 -0.56
CA LEU A 41 -6.73 -11.86 0.34
C LEU A 41 -7.31 -11.00 1.47
N PHE A 42 -8.36 -10.22 1.20
CA PHE A 42 -9.01 -9.38 2.21
C PHE A 42 -9.73 -10.23 3.28
N VAL A 43 -10.44 -11.29 2.88
CA VAL A 43 -11.06 -12.26 3.80
C VAL A 43 -10.00 -12.98 4.63
N LEU A 44 -8.89 -13.41 4.02
CA LEU A 44 -7.75 -14.01 4.75
C LEU A 44 -7.11 -13.03 5.74
N CYS A 45 -7.22 -11.72 5.49
CA CYS A 45 -6.81 -10.67 6.41
C CYS A 45 -7.86 -10.35 7.49
N LYS A 46 -8.92 -11.15 7.62
CA LYS A 46 -10.06 -10.91 8.54
C LYS A 46 -10.70 -9.54 8.30
N GLU A 47 -10.72 -9.11 7.04
CA GLU A 47 -11.28 -7.81 6.62
C GLU A 47 -10.63 -6.59 7.29
N ASN A 48 -9.41 -6.78 7.81
CA ASN A 48 -8.64 -5.72 8.45
C ASN A 48 -7.77 -5.01 7.40
N VAL A 49 -8.10 -3.74 7.12
CA VAL A 49 -7.38 -2.90 6.13
C VAL A 49 -5.89 -2.78 6.43
N ARG A 50 -5.50 -2.63 7.72
CA ARG A 50 -4.09 -2.50 8.09
C ARG A 50 -3.32 -3.79 7.82
N ARG A 51 -3.91 -4.94 8.17
CA ARG A 51 -3.32 -6.26 7.88
C ARG A 51 -3.25 -6.50 6.37
N PHE A 52 -4.29 -6.12 5.65
CA PHE A 52 -4.34 -6.26 4.20
C PHE A 52 -3.21 -5.48 3.52
N VAL A 53 -3.09 -4.18 3.83
CA VAL A 53 -2.01 -3.32 3.30
C VAL A 53 -0.63 -3.84 3.68
N LYS A 54 -0.45 -4.38 4.89
CA LYS A 54 0.83 -5.01 5.30
C LYS A 54 1.24 -6.16 4.36
N TYR A 55 0.30 -6.98 3.88
CA TYR A 55 0.62 -8.14 3.06
C TYR A 55 0.69 -7.85 1.56
N THR A 56 0.01 -6.80 1.09
CA THR A 56 -0.15 -6.47 -0.34
C THR A 56 0.59 -5.21 -0.76
N GLY A 57 0.85 -4.26 0.14
CA GLY A 57 1.26 -2.89 -0.18
C GLY A 57 0.07 -2.03 -0.63
N TYR A 58 0.02 -0.76 -0.21
CA TYR A 58 -1.11 0.11 -0.53
C TYR A 58 -1.28 0.32 -2.03
N GLY A 59 -0.19 0.34 -2.82
CA GLY A 59 -0.28 0.47 -4.28
C GLY A 59 -1.11 -0.65 -4.93
N ASN A 60 -0.89 -1.90 -4.51
CA ASN A 60 -1.65 -3.05 -4.99
C ASN A 60 -3.08 -3.08 -4.40
N ALA A 61 -3.23 -2.67 -3.13
CA ALA A 61 -4.53 -2.65 -2.44
C ALA A 61 -5.46 -1.52 -2.90
N ALA A 62 -4.92 -0.42 -3.44
CA ALA A 62 -5.65 0.82 -3.70
C ALA A 62 -6.89 0.59 -4.56
N GLY A 63 -6.82 -0.26 -5.59
CA GLY A 63 -7.97 -0.57 -6.44
C GLY A 63 -9.15 -1.17 -5.66
N LEU A 64 -8.87 -2.18 -4.82
CA LEU A 64 -9.91 -2.79 -3.98
C LEU A 64 -10.44 -1.79 -2.94
N LEU A 65 -9.54 -1.07 -2.27
CA LEU A 65 -9.91 -0.10 -1.23
C LEU A 65 -10.76 1.05 -1.83
N ALA A 66 -10.48 1.46 -3.06
CA ALA A 66 -11.28 2.44 -3.81
C ALA A 66 -12.69 1.92 -4.08
N THR A 67 -12.81 0.72 -4.66
CA THR A 67 -14.10 0.12 -4.98
C THR A 67 -14.96 -0.10 -3.73
N ARG A 68 -14.34 -0.38 -2.58
CA ARG A 68 -15.04 -0.59 -1.30
C ARG A 68 -15.24 0.68 -0.46
N GLY A 69 -14.80 1.86 -0.93
CA GLY A 69 -14.93 3.12 -0.18
C GLY A 69 -14.04 3.21 1.06
N LEU A 70 -12.97 2.42 1.14
CA LEU A 70 -12.06 2.31 2.29
C LEU A 70 -10.79 3.17 2.19
N LEU A 71 -10.67 4.01 1.15
CA LEU A 71 -9.49 4.86 0.90
C LEU A 71 -9.23 5.88 2.01
N GLY A 72 -10.27 6.36 2.68
CA GLY A 72 -10.17 7.41 3.71
C GLY A 72 -9.73 6.92 5.09
N GLY A 73 -9.31 5.66 5.22
CA GLY A 73 -8.99 5.07 6.53
C GLY A 73 -10.19 5.06 7.47
N GLN A 74 -11.41 5.18 6.93
CA GLN A 74 -12.63 5.14 7.70
C GLN A 74 -12.63 3.79 8.43
N ARG A 75 -12.48 3.86 9.75
CA ARG A 75 -12.82 2.75 10.62
C ARG A 75 -14.24 2.41 10.24
N VAL A 76 -14.45 1.29 9.56
CA VAL A 76 -15.74 0.64 9.61
C VAL A 76 -15.91 0.35 11.10
N SER A 77 -16.55 1.27 11.82
CA SER A 77 -17.02 1.03 13.16
C SER A 77 -17.87 -0.20 13.02
N ASN A 78 -17.43 -1.30 13.64
CA ASN A 78 -18.14 -2.57 13.73
C ASN A 78 -19.65 -2.37 13.69
N SER A 79 -20.24 -2.50 12.51
CA SER A 79 -21.66 -2.61 12.34
C SER A 79 -21.88 -3.62 11.24
N SER A 80 -22.46 -4.76 11.65
CA SER A 80 -23.08 -5.80 10.85
C SER A 80 -22.18 -6.64 9.93
N SER A 81 -21.41 -7.54 10.53
CA SER A 81 -21.65 -8.97 10.30
C SER A 81 -20.99 -9.78 11.41
N GLU A 82 -21.71 -10.78 11.90
CA GLU A 82 -21.27 -11.77 12.87
C GLU A 82 -20.27 -12.73 12.20
N ALA A 83 -19.21 -12.18 11.60
CA ALA A 83 -18.17 -12.98 11.00
C ALA A 83 -17.32 -13.57 12.14
N HIS A 84 -17.49 -14.87 12.37
CA HIS A 84 -16.73 -15.66 13.34
C HIS A 84 -15.24 -15.77 12.96
N TYR A 85 -14.51 -14.65 13.00
CA TYR A 85 -13.06 -14.68 12.93
C TYR A 85 -12.48 -14.91 14.32
N SER A 86 -11.56 -15.86 14.44
CA SER A 86 -10.79 -16.08 15.67
C SER A 86 -10.16 -14.77 16.17
N SER A 87 -10.07 -14.58 17.48
CA SER A 87 -9.51 -13.38 18.12
C SER A 87 -8.14 -12.99 17.54
N ASP A 88 -7.83 -11.70 17.61
CA ASP A 88 -6.75 -11.06 16.86
C ASP A 88 -5.37 -11.44 17.41
N SER A 89 -4.87 -12.61 17.01
CA SER A 89 -3.50 -13.00 17.26
C SER A 89 -2.59 -12.10 16.43
N ASP A 90 -1.69 -11.37 17.11
CA ASP A 90 -0.68 -10.53 16.47
C ASP A 90 0.22 -11.39 15.59
N SER A 91 -0.10 -11.43 14.30
CA SER A 91 0.70 -12.09 13.25
C SER A 91 2.08 -11.45 13.01
N ASP A 92 2.40 -10.42 13.79
CA ASP A 92 3.63 -9.64 13.66
C ASP A 92 4.79 -10.46 14.23
N THR A 93 5.72 -10.79 13.35
CA THR A 93 6.99 -11.36 13.73
C THR A 93 7.89 -10.29 14.34
N GLU A 94 8.91 -10.71 15.08
CA GLU A 94 9.84 -9.78 15.70
C GLU A 94 10.63 -8.99 14.64
N GLU A 95 10.99 -9.66 13.55
CA GLU A 95 11.66 -9.06 12.39
C GLU A 95 10.80 -7.96 11.74
N TYR A 96 9.49 -8.20 11.62
CA TYR A 96 8.58 -7.20 11.06
C TYR A 96 8.44 -5.98 11.97
N ARG A 97 8.39 -6.16 13.30
CA ARG A 97 8.27 -5.04 14.25
C ARG A 97 9.46 -4.10 14.18
N GLN A 98 10.67 -4.64 14.06
CA GLN A 98 11.90 -3.85 13.97
C GLN A 98 12.00 -3.07 12.64
N ALA A 99 11.47 -3.64 11.55
CA ALA A 99 11.49 -3.01 10.25
C ALA A 99 10.28 -2.09 9.98
N LYS A 100 9.23 -2.17 10.80
CA LYS A 100 7.92 -1.53 10.56
C LYS A 100 8.03 -0.04 10.22
N ASP A 101 8.90 0.68 10.93
CA ASP A 101 9.08 2.13 10.76
C ASP A 101 9.84 2.49 9.47
N ARG A 102 10.50 1.50 8.85
CA ARG A 102 11.28 1.65 7.61
C ARG A 102 10.55 1.13 6.38
N ILE A 103 9.40 0.47 6.56
CA ILE A 103 8.62 -0.08 5.45
C ILE A 103 7.82 1.06 4.81
N ASN A 104 7.98 1.25 3.51
CA ASN A 104 7.13 2.14 2.75
C ASN A 104 5.73 1.50 2.62
N PRO A 105 4.66 2.15 3.14
CA PRO A 105 3.32 1.58 3.12
C PRO A 105 2.75 1.42 1.71
N VAL A 106 3.25 2.19 0.74
CA VAL A 106 2.83 2.10 -0.67
C VAL A 106 3.39 0.85 -1.33
N THR A 107 4.70 0.63 -1.20
CA THR A 107 5.40 -0.47 -1.87
C THR A 107 5.44 -1.75 -1.04
N GLY A 108 5.14 -1.69 0.25
CA GLY A 108 5.13 -2.83 1.16
C GLY A 108 6.50 -3.44 1.42
N ARG A 109 7.58 -2.68 1.16
CA ARG A 109 8.97 -3.09 1.38
C ARG A 109 9.78 -2.01 2.10
N VAL A 110 10.92 -2.40 2.64
CA VAL A 110 11.95 -1.47 3.10
C VAL A 110 12.69 -0.93 1.88
N GLU A 111 12.71 0.38 1.72
CA GLU A 111 13.42 1.04 0.63
C GLU A 111 14.80 1.49 1.09
N ALA A 112 15.76 1.52 0.16
CA ALA A 112 17.03 2.17 0.41
C ALA A 112 16.79 3.67 0.58
N GLU A 113 17.55 4.28 1.47
CA GLU A 113 17.54 5.73 1.64
C GLU A 113 17.97 6.37 0.32
N GLN A 114 17.07 7.13 -0.30
CA GLN A 114 17.39 7.85 -1.53
C GLN A 114 18.22 9.08 -1.16
N PRO A 115 19.22 9.45 -1.99
CA PRO A 115 19.92 10.72 -1.80
C PRO A 115 18.92 11.87 -1.86
N ASP A 116 19.23 12.97 -1.17
CA ASP A 116 18.38 14.15 -1.19
C ASP A 116 18.31 14.67 -2.65
N PRO A 117 17.13 14.76 -3.26
CA PRO A 117 16.99 15.25 -4.64
C PRO A 117 17.54 16.67 -4.82
N MET A 118 17.69 17.44 -3.74
CA MET A 118 18.23 18.80 -3.75
C MET A 118 19.74 18.85 -3.44
N GLU A 119 20.42 17.71 -3.29
CA GLU A 119 21.84 17.64 -2.99
C GLU A 119 22.68 18.13 -4.19
N GLY A 120 23.53 19.14 -3.97
CA GLY A 120 24.39 19.71 -5.01
C GLY A 120 23.80 20.90 -5.78
N MET A 121 22.54 21.28 -5.52
CA MET A 121 21.94 22.50 -6.09
C MET A 121 22.31 23.74 -5.27
N THR A 122 22.57 24.85 -5.94
CA THR A 122 22.71 26.17 -5.30
C THR A 122 21.36 26.72 -4.87
N GLU A 123 21.33 27.63 -3.89
CA GLU A 123 20.06 28.13 -3.32
C GLU A 123 19.17 28.79 -4.37
N GLU A 124 19.76 29.48 -5.35
CA GLU A 124 19.03 30.10 -6.47
C GLU A 124 18.34 29.04 -7.35
N GLU A 125 19.03 27.95 -7.67
CA GLU A 125 18.46 26.81 -8.42
C GLU A 125 17.33 26.12 -7.64
N LYS A 126 17.44 26.04 -6.30
CA LYS A 126 16.38 25.49 -5.46
C LYS A 126 15.12 26.36 -5.48
N GLU A 127 15.27 27.69 -5.45
CA GLU A 127 14.13 28.62 -5.53
C GLU A 127 13.45 28.57 -6.91
N GLU A 128 14.23 28.45 -7.98
CA GLU A 128 13.70 28.26 -9.34
C GLU A 128 12.92 26.94 -9.48
N GLU A 129 13.44 25.83 -8.95
CA GLU A 129 12.72 24.55 -8.98
C GLU A 129 11.45 24.59 -8.12
N ALA A 130 11.51 25.24 -6.95
CA ALA A 130 10.35 25.42 -6.08
C ALA A 130 9.24 26.24 -6.77
N THR A 131 9.61 27.33 -7.44
CA THR A 131 8.65 28.14 -8.21
C THR A 131 8.11 27.36 -9.41
N PHE A 132 8.97 26.69 -10.18
CA PHE A 132 8.56 25.85 -11.31
C PHE A 132 7.56 24.77 -10.87
N THR A 133 7.89 24.03 -9.80
CA THR A 133 7.05 22.99 -9.21
C THR A 133 5.71 23.58 -8.74
N PHE A 134 5.74 24.73 -8.07
CA PHE A 134 4.52 25.43 -7.63
C PHE A 134 3.61 25.80 -8.80
N TYR A 135 4.15 26.39 -9.87
CA TYR A 135 3.37 26.74 -11.07
C TYR A 135 2.81 25.50 -11.78
N HIS A 136 3.59 24.43 -11.85
CA HIS A 136 3.15 23.15 -12.42
C HIS A 136 1.99 22.54 -11.60
N PHE A 137 2.09 22.53 -10.28
CA PHE A 137 0.99 22.08 -9.43
C PHE A 137 -0.23 22.99 -9.51
N GLN A 138 -0.06 24.31 -9.61
CA GLN A 138 -1.17 25.26 -9.73
C GLN A 138 -1.91 25.09 -11.06
N THR A 139 -1.20 24.95 -12.17
CA THR A 139 -1.79 24.70 -13.49
C THR A 139 -2.56 23.38 -13.53
N HIS A 140 -2.00 22.30 -12.97
CA HIS A 140 -2.71 21.02 -12.85
C HIS A 140 -3.91 21.03 -11.89
N ARG A 141 -3.90 21.91 -10.87
CA ARG A 141 -5.08 22.15 -10.03
C ARG A 141 -6.16 22.94 -10.76
N CYS A 142 -5.80 23.98 -11.50
CA CYS A 142 -6.74 24.78 -12.28
C CYS A 142 -7.39 23.96 -13.42
N ALA A 143 -6.64 23.05 -14.06
CA ALA A 143 -7.19 22.18 -15.10
C ALA A 143 -8.21 21.13 -14.61
N LYS A 144 -8.31 20.88 -13.29
CA LYS A 144 -9.30 19.97 -12.70
C LYS A 144 -10.60 20.66 -12.28
N PHE A 145 -10.69 21.99 -12.39
CA PHE A 145 -11.87 22.79 -12.04
C PHE A 145 -12.51 23.52 -13.24
N ALA A 146 -12.12 23.17 -14.47
CA ALA A 146 -12.73 23.66 -15.71
C ALA A 146 -13.46 22.53 -16.44
#